data_AF-A0A5R2N611-F1
#
_entry.id   AF-A0A5R2N611-F1
#
_cell.length_a   1.000
_cell.length_b   1.000
_cell.length_c   1.000
_cell.angle_alpha   90.00
_cell.angle_beta   90.00
_cell.angle_gamma   90.00
#
_symmetry.space_group_name_H-M   'P 1'
#
loop_
_entity.id
_entity.type
_entity.pdbx_description
1 polymer ?
#
loop_
_entity_poly.entity_id
_entity_poly.type
_entity_poly.pdbx_seq_one_letter_code
_entity_poly.pdbx_strand_id
1 'polypeptide(L)'
;MRPRCPTTNKVSWSAGTIKYIGDDGNIATFNITAGNATWSTGTLYVYFVKGTTVLAATSTVATAFQSDRVVLAAYKGALDLVADYGRTIIDGSQIKTGSITATQADIASFRTNILVAGSITAAMLNVTSLSAITANVGVLTTGKLQSATGTMTIDLDVGFISVKRP
;
A
#
# COMPACT_ATOMS: atom_id res chain seq x y z
N MET A 1 -9.57 -13.05 -16.61
CA MET A 1 -8.91 -13.62 -17.81
C MET A 1 -8.07 -14.82 -17.37
N ARG A 2 -7.98 -15.91 -18.15
CA ARG A 2 -7.20 -17.11 -17.78
C ARG A 2 -6.14 -17.42 -18.83
N PRO A 3 -4.85 -17.19 -18.55
CA PRO A 3 -3.75 -17.69 -19.38
C PRO A 3 -3.77 -19.24 -19.43
N ARG A 4 -3.59 -19.83 -20.61
CA ARG A 4 -3.55 -21.29 -20.83
C ARG A 4 -2.39 -21.67 -21.76
N CYS A 5 -1.73 -22.79 -21.51
CA CYS A 5 -0.70 -23.39 -22.36
C CYS A 5 -1.26 -24.62 -23.13
N PRO A 6 -1.98 -24.43 -24.26
CA PRO A 6 -2.68 -25.53 -24.93
C PRO A 6 -1.74 -26.47 -25.73
N THR A 7 -0.49 -26.10 -25.95
CA THR A 7 0.55 -26.88 -26.67
C THR A 7 1.94 -26.56 -26.12
N THR A 8 2.88 -27.51 -26.23
CA THR A 8 4.31 -27.28 -25.95
C THR A 8 4.78 -25.99 -26.62
N ASN A 9 5.46 -25.13 -25.87
CA ASN A 9 6.07 -23.88 -26.32
C ASN A 9 5.09 -22.79 -26.80
N LYS A 10 3.85 -22.78 -26.29
CA LYS A 10 2.88 -21.73 -26.61
C LYS A 10 2.05 -21.33 -25.41
N VAL A 11 1.91 -20.02 -25.21
CA VAL A 11 0.94 -19.43 -24.28
C VAL A 11 -0.22 -18.82 -25.06
N SER A 12 -1.42 -18.97 -24.55
CA SER A 12 -2.65 -18.42 -25.13
C SER A 12 -3.50 -17.78 -24.06
N TRP A 13 -4.37 -16.88 -24.48
CA TRP A 13 -5.35 -16.25 -23.62
C TRP A 13 -6.68 -16.11 -24.33
N SER A 14 -7.76 -16.27 -23.56
CA SER A 14 -9.10 -15.96 -24.02
C SER A 14 -9.33 -14.45 -24.03
N ALA A 15 -10.38 -14.02 -24.75
CA ALA A 15 -10.90 -12.68 -24.59
C ALA A 15 -11.29 -12.45 -23.11
N GLY A 16 -11.25 -11.19 -22.70
CA GLY A 16 -11.55 -10.80 -21.33
C GLY A 16 -11.53 -9.29 -21.15
N THR A 17 -11.49 -8.85 -19.90
CA THR A 17 -11.39 -7.43 -19.58
C THR A 17 -10.23 -7.17 -18.64
N ILE A 18 -9.59 -6.02 -18.83
CA ILE A 18 -8.67 -5.41 -17.87
C ILE A 18 -9.33 -4.14 -17.36
N LYS A 19 -9.32 -3.95 -16.04
CA LYS A 19 -9.81 -2.75 -15.37
C LYS A 19 -8.73 -2.20 -14.46
N TYR A 20 -8.50 -0.89 -14.54
CA TYR A 20 -7.61 -0.19 -13.62
C TYR A 20 -8.13 1.24 -13.41
N ILE A 21 -7.71 1.88 -12.32
CA ILE A 21 -7.96 3.30 -12.10
C ILE A 21 -6.95 4.07 -12.95
N GLY A 22 -7.44 4.84 -13.92
CA GLY A 22 -6.63 5.65 -14.81
C GLY A 22 -5.94 6.80 -14.09
N ASP A 23 -5.01 7.45 -14.79
CA ASP A 23 -4.31 8.63 -14.27
C ASP A 23 -5.27 9.82 -14.01
N ASP A 24 -6.49 9.74 -14.55
CA ASP A 24 -7.61 10.66 -14.34
C ASP A 24 -8.44 10.34 -13.08
N GLY A 25 -8.11 9.27 -12.36
CA GLY A 25 -8.81 8.82 -11.16
C GLY A 25 -10.10 8.03 -11.43
N ASN A 26 -10.48 7.79 -12.69
CA ASN A 26 -11.67 7.03 -13.05
C ASN A 26 -11.35 5.56 -13.36
N ILE A 27 -12.36 4.69 -13.26
CA ILE A 27 -12.21 3.29 -13.68
C ILE A 27 -12.18 3.22 -15.21
N ALA A 28 -11.03 2.86 -15.77
CA ALA A 28 -10.88 2.52 -17.17
C ALA A 28 -11.11 1.01 -17.37
N THR A 29 -11.87 0.62 -18.39
CA THR A 29 -12.14 -0.78 -18.75
C THR A 29 -11.75 -1.03 -20.21
N PHE A 30 -10.92 -2.04 -20.44
CA PHE A 30 -10.43 -2.44 -21.75
C PHE A 30 -10.88 -3.85 -22.08
N ASN A 31 -11.55 -4.01 -23.23
CA ASN A 31 -11.88 -5.32 -23.79
C ASN A 31 -10.63 -5.87 -24.48
N ILE A 32 -10.11 -6.97 -23.95
CA ILE A 32 -8.91 -7.63 -24.45
C ILE A 32 -9.32 -8.72 -25.44
N THR A 33 -8.77 -8.65 -26.64
CA THR A 33 -8.96 -9.68 -27.66
C THR A 33 -8.19 -10.95 -27.31
N ALA A 34 -8.78 -12.11 -27.60
CA ALA A 34 -8.11 -13.40 -27.48
C ALA A 34 -6.84 -13.43 -28.34
N GLY A 35 -5.81 -14.13 -27.87
CA GLY A 35 -4.53 -14.14 -28.55
C GLY A 35 -3.61 -15.24 -28.05
N ASN A 36 -2.41 -15.29 -28.62
CA ASN A 36 -1.39 -16.25 -28.27
C ASN A 36 0.01 -15.74 -28.61
N ALA A 37 1.00 -16.37 -28.00
CA ALA A 37 2.40 -16.13 -28.28
C ALA A 37 3.20 -17.43 -28.22
N THR A 38 4.17 -17.56 -29.12
CA THR A 38 5.07 -18.70 -29.19
C THR A 38 6.31 -18.43 -28.34
N TRP A 39 6.69 -19.40 -27.51
CA TRP A 39 7.95 -19.40 -26.78
C TRP A 39 9.02 -20.10 -27.60
N SER A 40 10.22 -19.53 -27.64
CA SER A 40 11.39 -20.13 -28.29
C SER A 40 12.43 -20.54 -27.26
N THR A 41 12.92 -19.59 -26.46
CA THR A 41 13.90 -19.81 -25.39
C THR A 41 13.67 -18.82 -24.24
N GLY A 42 14.30 -19.06 -23.08
CA GLY A 42 14.32 -18.11 -21.98
C GLY A 42 12.96 -17.90 -21.30
N THR A 43 12.62 -16.66 -20.96
CA THR A 43 11.32 -16.31 -20.39
C THR A 43 10.55 -15.44 -21.37
N LEU A 44 9.32 -15.85 -21.70
CA LEU A 44 8.37 -15.06 -22.47
C LEU A 44 7.43 -14.35 -21.49
N TYR A 45 7.48 -13.02 -21.49
CA TYR A 45 6.61 -12.18 -20.68
C TYR A 45 5.36 -11.83 -21.50
N VAL A 46 4.18 -12.13 -20.97
CA VAL A 46 2.90 -11.63 -21.49
C VAL A 46 2.58 -10.36 -20.71
N TYR A 47 2.39 -9.26 -21.43
CA TYR A 47 2.17 -7.95 -20.82
C TYR A 47 1.04 -7.19 -21.50
N PHE A 48 0.43 -6.31 -20.73
CA PHE A 48 -0.54 -5.33 -21.18
C PHE A 48 0.16 -3.99 -21.39
N VAL A 49 -0.12 -3.33 -22.52
CA VAL A 49 0.25 -1.92 -22.74
C VAL A 49 -0.95 -1.07 -22.35
N LYS A 50 -0.76 -0.12 -21.43
CA LYS A 50 -1.82 0.77 -20.96
C LYS A 50 -2.53 1.47 -22.14
N GLY A 51 -3.85 1.57 -22.06
CA GLY A 51 -4.65 2.19 -23.12
C GLY A 51 -4.95 1.31 -24.34
N THR A 52 -4.42 0.08 -24.43
CA THR A 52 -4.63 -0.79 -25.60
C THR A 52 -5.71 -1.86 -25.36
N THR A 53 -6.09 -2.58 -26.41
CA THR A 53 -7.08 -3.68 -26.39
C THR A 53 -6.44 -5.06 -26.64
N VAL A 54 -5.11 -5.14 -26.60
CA VAL A 54 -4.36 -6.35 -26.91
C VAL A 54 -3.36 -6.66 -25.81
N LEU A 55 -3.02 -7.94 -25.66
CA LEU A 55 -1.81 -8.33 -24.94
C LEU A 55 -0.70 -8.60 -25.93
N ALA A 56 0.49 -8.19 -25.55
CA ALA A 56 1.69 -8.47 -26.29
C ALA A 56 2.58 -9.44 -25.49
N ALA A 57 3.53 -10.06 -26.19
CA ALA A 57 4.51 -10.92 -25.57
C ALA A 57 5.91 -10.60 -26.06
N THR A 58 6.90 -10.71 -25.19
CA THR A 58 8.31 -10.48 -25.53
C THR A 58 9.22 -11.31 -24.64
N SER A 59 10.38 -11.70 -25.15
CA SER A 59 11.46 -12.28 -24.35
C SER A 59 12.44 -11.23 -23.80
N THR A 60 12.25 -9.95 -24.14
CA THR A 60 13.14 -8.87 -23.73
C THR A 60 12.62 -8.19 -22.45
N VAL A 61 13.39 -8.28 -21.36
CA VAL A 61 13.02 -7.68 -20.06
C VAL A 61 12.82 -6.16 -20.18
N ALA A 62 13.73 -5.46 -20.85
CA ALA A 62 13.62 -4.02 -21.05
C ALA A 62 12.32 -3.61 -21.76
N THR A 63 11.81 -4.45 -22.66
CA THR A 63 10.55 -4.26 -23.37
C THR A 63 9.35 -4.63 -22.49
N ALA A 64 9.43 -5.69 -21.69
CA ALA A 64 8.31 -6.12 -20.84
C ALA A 64 8.03 -5.15 -19.68
N PHE A 65 9.06 -4.47 -19.16
CA PHE A 65 9.00 -3.61 -17.97
C PHE A 65 9.10 -2.10 -18.27
N GLN A 66 8.71 -1.67 -19.46
CA GLN A 66 8.56 -0.23 -19.73
C GLN A 66 7.47 0.38 -18.85
N SER A 67 7.53 1.70 -18.59
CA SER A 67 6.66 2.40 -17.64
C SER A 67 5.16 2.34 -17.97
N ASP A 68 4.82 2.08 -19.23
CA ASP A 68 3.46 1.96 -19.76
C ASP A 68 2.94 0.51 -19.78
N ARG A 69 3.69 -0.45 -19.21
CA ARG A 69 3.40 -1.87 -19.31
C ARG A 69 3.18 -2.55 -17.98
N VAL A 70 2.30 -3.55 -17.98
CA VAL A 70 2.03 -4.42 -16.83
C VAL A 70 2.24 -5.86 -17.27
N VAL A 71 3.23 -6.55 -16.69
CA VAL A 71 3.47 -7.97 -16.91
C VAL A 71 2.40 -8.77 -16.16
N LEU A 72 1.68 -9.63 -16.89
CA LEU A 72 0.57 -10.45 -16.38
C LEU A 72 0.97 -11.91 -16.18
N ALA A 73 1.95 -12.39 -16.95
CA ALA A 73 2.47 -13.74 -16.83
C ALA A 73 3.90 -13.84 -17.34
N ALA A 74 4.64 -14.80 -16.80
CA ALA A 74 5.92 -15.26 -17.32
C ALA A 74 5.79 -16.74 -17.73
N TYR A 75 6.30 -17.08 -18.91
CA TYR A 75 6.25 -18.44 -19.47
C TYR A 75 7.64 -18.90 -19.88
N LYS A 76 8.09 -20.06 -19.39
CA LYS A 76 9.43 -20.60 -19.65
C LYS A 76 9.44 -21.86 -20.53
N GLY A 77 8.37 -22.07 -21.30
CA GLY A 77 8.18 -23.28 -22.10
C GLY A 77 7.44 -24.38 -21.34
N ALA A 78 7.12 -25.47 -22.04
CA ALA A 78 6.34 -26.60 -21.50
C ALA A 78 5.07 -26.15 -20.73
N LEU A 79 4.93 -26.53 -19.46
CA LEU A 79 3.82 -26.16 -18.58
C LEU A 79 4.19 -25.07 -17.55
N ASP A 80 5.38 -24.47 -17.67
CA ASP A 80 5.87 -23.47 -16.72
C ASP A 80 5.31 -22.09 -17.05
N LEU A 81 4.02 -21.92 -16.72
CA LEU A 81 3.28 -20.67 -16.83
C LEU A 81 2.99 -20.13 -15.44
N VAL A 82 3.62 -19.01 -15.10
CA VAL A 82 3.38 -18.29 -13.85
C VAL A 82 2.47 -17.09 -14.15
N ALA A 83 1.20 -17.19 -13.80
CA ALA A 83 0.17 -16.16 -14.03
C ALA A 83 -0.19 -15.34 -12.78
N ASP A 84 0.51 -15.57 -11.66
CA ASP A 84 0.33 -14.79 -10.41
C ASP A 84 1.15 -13.47 -10.42
N TYR A 85 1.69 -13.11 -11.58
CA TYR A 85 2.33 -11.83 -11.82
C TYR A 85 1.26 -10.73 -11.75
N GLY A 86 1.26 -9.93 -10.67
CA GLY A 86 0.22 -8.91 -10.42
C GLY A 86 -0.25 -8.80 -8.97
N ARG A 87 0.15 -9.74 -8.09
CA ARG A 87 0.29 -9.41 -6.67
C ARG A 87 1.57 -8.60 -6.53
N THR A 88 1.48 -7.30 -6.25
CA THR A 88 2.68 -6.51 -5.94
C THR A 88 3.26 -7.04 -4.64
N ILE A 89 4.27 -7.89 -4.74
CA ILE A 89 5.12 -8.27 -3.60
C ILE A 89 6.23 -7.22 -3.57
N ILE A 90 6.17 -6.34 -2.57
CA ILE A 90 7.25 -5.38 -2.31
C ILE A 90 8.21 -6.07 -1.33
N ASP A 91 9.19 -6.79 -1.88
CA ASP A 91 10.28 -7.44 -1.14
C ASP A 91 11.55 -6.56 -1.09
N GLY A 92 11.38 -5.26 -1.39
CA GLY A 92 12.45 -4.26 -1.32
C GLY A 92 12.50 -3.59 0.05
N SER A 93 13.69 -3.18 0.48
CA SER A 93 13.89 -2.52 1.79
C SER A 93 13.20 -1.17 1.94
N GLN A 94 12.78 -0.53 0.84
CA GLN A 94 12.21 0.82 0.83
C GLN A 94 11.15 1.00 -0.27
N ILE A 95 10.13 1.81 0.03
CA ILE A 95 9.16 2.34 -0.95
C ILE A 95 9.29 3.85 -0.94
N LYS A 96 9.64 4.46 -2.09
CA LYS A 96 9.59 5.91 -2.28
C LYS A 96 8.38 6.26 -3.14
N THR A 97 7.35 6.82 -2.53
CA THR A 97 6.10 7.24 -3.20
C THR A 97 5.62 8.55 -2.60
N GLY A 98 4.78 9.29 -3.33
CA GLY A 98 4.16 10.53 -2.83
C GLY A 98 3.04 10.26 -1.83
N SER A 99 2.18 9.27 -2.12
CA SER A 99 1.08 8.88 -1.24
C SER A 99 0.88 7.36 -1.26
N ILE A 100 0.32 6.86 -0.16
CA ILE A 100 -0.20 5.49 -0.03
C ILE A 100 -1.61 5.64 0.53
N THR A 101 -2.61 5.24 -0.25
CA THR A 101 -3.99 5.15 0.23
C THR A 101 -4.31 3.68 0.47
N ALA A 102 -4.72 3.34 1.69
CA ALA A 102 -5.08 1.98 2.07
C ALA A 102 -6.40 1.99 2.85
N THR A 103 -7.31 1.09 2.51
CA THR A 103 -8.55 0.87 3.29
C THR A 103 -8.24 0.20 4.64
N GLN A 104 -7.22 -0.65 4.67
CA GLN A 104 -6.73 -1.31 5.87
C GLN A 104 -5.22 -1.55 5.72
N ALA A 105 -4.49 -1.39 6.82
CA ALA A 105 -3.09 -1.75 6.91
C ALA A 105 -2.84 -2.47 8.24
N ASP A 106 -2.29 -3.68 8.18
CA ASP A 106 -1.76 -4.40 9.34
C ASP A 106 -0.25 -4.15 9.37
N ILE A 107 0.21 -3.38 10.37
CA ILE A 107 1.57 -2.87 10.43
C ILE A 107 2.16 -3.21 11.79
N ALA A 108 3.23 -4.02 11.80
CA ALA A 108 3.95 -4.35 13.03
C ALA A 108 4.66 -3.14 13.66
N SER A 109 5.15 -2.20 12.84
CA SER A 109 5.75 -0.95 13.32
C SER A 109 5.54 0.19 12.33
N PHE A 110 4.98 1.31 12.80
CA PHE A 110 4.81 2.53 12.03
C PHE A 110 5.65 3.65 12.65
N ARG A 111 6.64 4.14 11.91
CA ARG A 111 7.53 5.24 12.34
C ARG A 111 7.30 6.42 11.41
N THR A 112 6.94 7.56 11.97
CA THR A 112 6.75 8.81 11.22
C THR A 112 7.29 9.99 12.01
N ASN A 113 7.74 11.02 11.30
CA ASN A 113 8.07 12.31 11.91
C ASN A 113 6.80 13.11 12.27
N ILE A 114 5.73 12.96 11.47
CA ILE A 114 4.46 13.67 11.63
C ILE A 114 3.31 12.72 11.31
N LEU A 115 2.34 12.62 12.21
CA LEU A 115 1.06 11.97 11.96
C LEU A 115 -0.04 13.03 12.02
N VAL A 116 -0.72 13.25 10.90
CA VAL A 116 -1.94 14.08 10.85
C VAL A 116 -3.12 13.14 10.74
N ALA A 117 -3.84 12.94 11.83
CA ALA A 117 -5.01 12.07 11.88
C ALA A 117 -6.20 12.82 12.48
N GLY A 118 -7.40 12.61 11.93
CA GLY A 118 -8.64 13.15 12.51
C GLY A 118 -8.99 12.49 13.84
N SER A 119 -8.67 11.20 14.00
CA SER A 119 -8.79 10.45 15.25
C SER A 119 -7.78 9.31 15.29
N ILE A 120 -7.36 8.93 16.50
CA ILE A 120 -6.58 7.73 16.78
C ILE A 120 -7.29 6.99 17.90
N THR A 121 -7.89 5.84 17.59
CA THR A 121 -8.54 4.98 18.58
C THR A 121 -7.60 3.82 18.90
N ALA A 122 -7.04 3.81 20.10
CA ALA A 122 -6.14 2.76 20.55
C ALA A 122 -6.48 2.36 22.00
N ALA A 123 -6.50 1.06 22.28
CA ALA A 123 -6.70 0.55 23.63
C ALA A 123 -5.49 0.86 24.54
N MET A 124 -4.29 0.94 23.95
CA MET A 124 -3.04 1.20 24.65
C MET A 124 -2.22 2.23 23.86
N LEU A 125 -2.39 3.50 24.20
CA LEU A 125 -1.60 4.60 23.66
C LEU A 125 -0.62 5.07 24.74
N ASN A 126 0.68 4.86 24.54
CA ASN A 126 1.71 5.41 25.42
C ASN A 126 2.18 6.76 24.85
N VAL A 127 2.09 7.83 25.65
CA VAL A 127 2.46 9.19 25.25
C VAL A 127 3.40 9.76 26.29
N THR A 128 4.61 10.14 25.88
CA THR A 128 5.60 10.75 26.77
C THR A 128 5.25 12.20 27.14
N SER A 129 4.70 12.96 26.18
CA SER A 129 4.26 14.33 26.39
C SER A 129 3.04 14.62 25.52
N LEU A 130 1.97 15.11 26.13
CA LEU A 130 0.75 15.52 25.44
C LEU A 130 0.66 17.05 25.46
N SER A 131 0.78 17.66 24.29
CA SER A 131 0.44 19.08 24.09
C SER A 131 -0.93 19.15 23.42
N ALA A 132 -1.96 19.41 24.21
CA ALA A 132 -3.34 19.53 23.73
C ALA A 132 -3.95 20.86 24.18
N ILE A 133 -4.76 21.47 23.32
CA ILE A 133 -5.58 22.65 23.70
C ILE A 133 -6.64 22.23 24.74
N THR A 134 -7.24 21.05 24.52
CA THR A 134 -8.21 20.42 25.43
C THR A 134 -7.95 18.93 25.49
N ALA A 135 -8.03 18.33 26.68
CA ALA A 135 -7.97 16.89 26.85
C ALA A 135 -9.03 16.43 27.85
N ASN A 136 -9.76 15.37 27.52
CA ASN A 136 -10.57 14.60 28.47
C ASN A 136 -9.78 13.34 28.82
N VAL A 137 -9.11 13.38 29.98
CA VAL A 137 -8.12 12.37 30.39
C VAL A 137 -8.69 11.27 31.28
N GLY A 138 -10.00 11.28 31.58
CA GLY A 138 -10.59 10.34 32.53
C GLY A 138 -9.96 10.48 33.92
N VAL A 139 -9.32 9.41 34.41
CA VAL A 139 -8.63 9.38 35.71
C VAL A 139 -7.14 9.64 35.51
N LEU A 140 -6.59 10.63 36.22
CA LEU A 140 -5.15 10.86 36.29
C LEU A 140 -4.60 10.22 37.57
N THR A 141 -3.68 9.26 37.43
CA THR A 141 -3.18 8.46 38.56
C THR A 141 -1.82 8.95 39.09
N THR A 142 -1.13 9.88 38.43
CA THR A 142 0.24 10.27 38.82
C THR A 142 0.45 11.79 38.83
N GLY A 143 1.30 12.25 39.77
CA GLY A 143 2.06 13.49 39.66
C GLY A 143 1.34 14.78 40.06
N LYS A 144 1.70 15.86 39.36
CA LYS A 144 1.34 17.25 39.68
C LYS A 144 0.60 17.89 38.52
N LEU A 145 -0.59 18.42 38.79
CA LEU A 145 -1.28 19.33 37.89
C LEU A 145 -0.87 20.75 38.27
N GLN A 146 -0.35 21.53 37.31
CA GLN A 146 0.04 22.92 37.57
C GLN A 146 -0.33 23.83 36.41
N SER A 147 -0.68 25.08 36.71
CA SER A 147 -0.73 26.12 35.68
C SER A 147 0.68 26.37 35.11
N ALA A 148 0.76 26.94 33.91
CA ALA A 148 2.04 27.27 33.28
C ALA A 148 2.91 28.20 34.15
N THR A 149 2.26 29.08 34.94
CA THR A 149 2.92 30.00 35.87
C THR A 149 3.18 29.39 37.25
N GLY A 150 2.70 28.17 37.53
CA GLY A 150 2.82 27.50 38.82
C GLY A 150 2.01 28.14 39.96
N THR A 151 1.16 29.13 39.67
CA THR A 151 0.31 29.81 40.67
C THR A 151 -0.81 28.92 41.17
N MET A 152 -1.28 27.98 40.34
CA MET A 152 -2.22 26.94 40.72
C MET A 152 -1.51 25.60 40.63
N THR A 153 -1.65 24.78 41.67
CA THR A 153 -1.03 23.44 41.74
C THR A 153 -1.94 22.49 42.51
N ILE A 154 -2.08 21.28 41.98
CA ILE A 154 -2.61 20.10 42.67
C ILE A 154 -1.50 19.05 42.62
N ASP A 155 -1.02 18.63 43.76
CA ASP A 155 -0.02 17.57 43.91
C ASP A 155 -0.73 16.32 44.40
N LEU A 156 -0.87 15.34 43.51
CA LEU A 156 -1.58 14.08 43.78
C LEU A 156 -0.70 13.08 44.53
N ASP A 157 0.62 13.29 44.55
CA ASP A 157 1.55 12.40 45.23
C ASP A 157 1.49 12.60 46.76
N VAL A 158 1.25 13.83 47.20
CA VAL A 158 1.13 14.18 48.63
C VAL A 158 -0.27 14.64 49.04
N GLY A 159 -1.22 14.69 48.12
CA GLY A 159 -2.61 15.10 48.40
C GLY A 159 -2.74 16.58 48.79
N PHE A 160 -2.03 17.47 48.09
CA PHE A 160 -1.97 18.90 48.41
C PHE A 160 -2.54 19.77 47.29
N ILE A 161 -3.24 20.84 47.65
CA ILE A 161 -3.77 21.84 46.72
C ILE A 161 -3.28 23.23 47.14
N SER A 162 -2.74 23.99 46.19
CA SER A 162 -2.23 25.35 46.41
C SER A 162 -2.69 26.31 45.33
N VAL A 163 -3.08 27.50 45.78
CA VAL A 163 -3.27 28.68 44.93
C VAL A 163 -2.49 29.82 45.54
N LYS A 164 -1.47 30.30 44.81
CA LYS A 164 -0.73 31.52 45.15
C LYS A 164 -1.44 32.69 44.51
N ARG A 165 -1.76 33.70 45.31
CA ARG A 165 -2.13 35.01 44.77
C ARG A 165 -0.90 35.61 44.08
N PRO A 166 -1.09 36.35 42.97
CA PRO A 166 0.01 37.05 42.32
C PRO A 166 0.75 37.97 43.29
#